data_AF-A0A511BRV6-F1
#
_entry.id   AF-A0A511BRV6-F1
#
_cell.length_a   1.000
_cell.length_b   1.000
_cell.length_c   1.000
_cell.angle_alpha   90.00
_cell.angle_beta   90.00
_cell.angle_gamma   90.00
#
_symmetry.space_group_name_H-M   'P 1'
#
loop_
_entity.id
_entity.type
_entity.pdbx_description
1 polymer ?
#
loop_
_entity_poly.entity_id
_entity_poly.type
_entity_poly.pdbx_seq_one_letter_code
_entity_poly.pdbx_strand_id
1 'polypeptide(L)'
;MIGIVLVTHGSLAQSLLEIVTHVVGPQAQIATLGVLPDDDVVIARARLTAAIRAVDSGDGVLLLTDIFGSTPSNVALSLRVEGRIEVLAGVNVPMLVKLAKTRRTLNLAECAELATLAGRKYIAAAYQLPPSCLQGGKSCEMVVNTTMSYVPPLSPHLGTRRQAAQ
;
A
#
# COMPACT_ATOMS: atom_id res chain seq x y z
N MET A 1 10.51 15.00 -4.71
CA MET A 1 10.25 13.55 -4.59
C MET A 1 8.83 13.38 -4.07
N ILE A 2 8.06 12.41 -4.56
CA ILE A 2 6.68 12.19 -4.10
C ILE A 2 6.67 11.85 -2.61
N GLY A 3 5.86 12.60 -1.85
CA GLY A 3 5.62 12.39 -0.43
C GLY A 3 4.66 11.24 -0.17
N ILE A 4 4.76 10.61 1.01
CA ILE A 4 3.84 9.53 1.41
C ILE A 4 3.26 9.85 2.79
N VAL A 5 1.95 9.66 2.95
CA VAL A 5 1.32 9.61 4.28
C VAL A 5 0.61 8.27 4.44
N LEU A 6 1.00 7.50 5.45
CA LEU A 6 0.30 6.27 5.84
C LEU A 6 -0.85 6.64 6.78
N VAL A 7 -2.08 6.33 6.40
CA VAL A 7 -3.30 6.71 7.14
C VAL A 7 -4.10 5.45 7.46
N THR A 8 -3.96 4.93 8.67
CA THR A 8 -4.53 3.61 9.05
C THR A 8 -5.23 3.67 10.39
N HIS A 9 -5.90 2.59 10.79
CA HIS A 9 -6.32 2.44 12.17
C HIS A 9 -5.12 2.22 13.11
N GLY A 10 -5.23 2.76 14.33
CA GLY A 10 -4.28 2.52 15.41
C GLY A 10 -2.82 2.72 15.02
N SER A 11 -1.95 1.77 15.35
CA SER A 11 -0.51 1.85 15.13
C SER A 11 -0.02 1.22 13.81
N LEU A 12 -0.90 0.73 12.94
CA LEU A 12 -0.50 -0.03 11.75
C LEU A 12 0.42 0.78 10.82
N ALA A 13 0.13 2.06 10.60
CA ALA A 13 0.96 2.98 9.82
C ALA A 13 2.40 3.04 10.34
N GLN A 14 2.58 3.08 11.67
CA GLN A 14 3.88 3.12 12.30
C GLN A 14 4.65 1.81 12.09
N SER A 15 4.00 0.66 12.30
CA SER A 15 4.60 -0.64 12.08
C SER A 15 4.99 -0.87 10.61
N LEU A 16 4.17 -0.40 9.66
CA LEU A 16 4.50 -0.46 8.24
C LEU A 16 5.73 0.39 7.89
N LEU A 17 5.87 1.58 8.47
CA LEU A 17 7.05 2.43 8.30
C LEU A 17 8.31 1.77 8.88
N GLU A 18 8.20 1.13 10.06
CA GLU A 18 9.31 0.40 10.68
C GLU A 18 9.75 -0.79 9.81
N ILE A 19 8.79 -1.57 9.30
CA ILE A 19 9.08 -2.72 8.41
C ILE A 19 9.77 -2.24 7.13
N VAL A 20 9.23 -1.22 6.45
CA VAL A 20 9.87 -0.75 5.21
C VAL A 20 11.25 -0.15 5.49
N THR A 21 11.42 0.56 6.61
CA THR A 21 12.72 1.09 7.03
C THR A 21 13.74 -0.02 7.27
N HIS A 22 13.32 -1.13 7.87
CA HIS A 22 14.17 -2.30 8.03
C HIS A 22 14.59 -2.92 6.69
N VAL A 23 13.65 -2.99 5.73
CA VAL A 23 13.88 -3.67 4.43
C VAL A 23 14.68 -2.83 3.44
N VAL A 24 14.44 -1.51 3.35
CA VAL A 24 15.06 -0.63 2.34
C VAL A 24 15.84 0.54 2.92
N GLY A 25 16.03 0.56 4.25
CA GLY A 25 16.72 1.64 4.97
C GLY A 25 15.82 2.86 5.24
N PRO A 26 16.35 3.87 5.97
CA PRO A 26 15.60 5.07 6.36
C PRO A 26 14.91 5.79 5.20
N GLN A 27 13.66 6.18 5.40
CA GLN A 27 12.84 6.83 4.37
C GLN A 27 12.49 8.28 4.74
N ALA A 28 12.91 9.23 3.90
CA ALA A 28 12.53 10.63 4.01
C ALA A 28 11.17 10.92 3.36
N GLN A 29 10.48 12.00 3.77
CA GLN A 29 9.17 12.41 3.24
C GLN A 29 8.10 11.31 3.35
N ILE A 30 8.11 10.56 4.47
CA ILE A 30 7.03 9.67 4.86
C ILE A 30 6.52 10.11 6.23
N ALA A 31 5.21 10.31 6.35
CA ALA A 31 4.54 10.56 7.62
C ALA A 31 3.54 9.43 7.93
N THR A 32 3.21 9.26 9.20
CA THR A 32 2.23 8.28 9.68
C THR A 32 1.11 9.00 10.43
N LEU A 33 -0.11 8.53 10.24
CA LEU A 33 -1.30 8.98 10.94
C LEU A 33 -2.13 7.76 11.33
N GLY A 34 -2.20 7.52 12.63
CA GLY A 34 -3.16 6.58 13.22
C GLY A 34 -4.47 7.29 13.54
N VAL A 35 -5.58 6.69 13.10
CA VAL A 35 -6.96 7.07 13.45
C VAL A 35 -7.51 6.05 14.45
N LEU A 36 -8.04 6.53 15.56
CA LEU A 36 -8.72 5.71 16.58
C LEU A 36 -10.24 5.75 16.39
N PRO A 37 -11.00 4.77 16.93
CA PRO A 37 -12.46 4.71 16.77
C PRO A 37 -13.19 5.97 17.26
N ASP A 38 -12.70 6.58 18.33
CA ASP A 38 -13.31 7.76 18.97
C ASP A 38 -12.69 9.08 18.49
N ASP A 39 -11.81 9.05 17.47
CA ASP A 39 -11.19 10.26 16.94
C ASP A 39 -12.24 11.13 16.22
N ASP A 40 -12.22 12.42 16.54
CA ASP A 40 -12.97 13.42 15.80
C ASP A 40 -12.43 13.54 14.35
N VAL A 41 -13.31 13.35 13.38
CA VAL A 41 -12.98 13.35 11.95
C VAL A 41 -12.44 14.70 11.45
N VAL A 42 -12.87 15.82 12.03
CA VAL A 42 -12.38 17.16 11.70
C VAL A 42 -10.94 17.32 12.19
N ILE A 43 -10.64 16.84 13.39
CA ILE A 43 -9.29 16.84 13.95
C ILE A 43 -8.39 15.91 13.13
N ALA A 44 -8.85 14.69 12.80
CA ALA A 44 -8.11 13.75 11.97
C ALA A 44 -7.78 14.34 10.59
N ARG A 45 -8.75 15.01 9.96
CA ARG A 45 -8.56 15.71 8.68
C ARG A 45 -7.55 16.85 8.78
N ALA A 46 -7.57 17.63 9.86
CA ALA A 46 -6.60 18.70 10.10
C ALA A 46 -5.17 18.14 10.28
N ARG A 47 -5.02 17.07 11.08
CA ARG A 47 -3.75 16.35 11.25
C ARG A 47 -3.24 15.79 9.93
N LEU A 48 -4.11 15.19 9.11
CA LEU A 48 -3.75 14.68 7.79
C LEU A 48 -3.31 15.80 6.86
N THR A 49 -4.01 16.94 6.86
CA THR A 49 -3.64 18.12 6.07
C THR A 49 -2.25 18.63 6.44
N ALA A 50 -1.93 18.67 7.74
CA ALA A 50 -0.59 19.04 8.21
C ALA A 50 0.47 18.02 7.79
N ALA A 51 0.18 16.72 7.90
CA ALA A 51 1.10 15.66 7.47
C ALA A 51 1.39 15.72 5.96
N ILE A 52 0.37 15.97 5.14
CA ILE A 52 0.51 16.18 3.69
C ILE A 52 1.48 17.34 3.42
N ARG A 53 1.26 18.49 4.06
CA ARG A 53 2.15 19.66 3.90
C ARG A 53 3.59 19.38 4.32
N ALA A 54 3.80 18.55 5.34
CA ALA A 54 5.13 18.21 5.83
C ALA A 54 5.92 17.30 4.88
N VAL A 55 5.22 16.50 4.06
CA VAL A 55 5.87 15.58 3.11
C VAL A 55 5.82 16.05 1.65
N ASP A 56 5.02 17.05 1.32
CA ASP A 56 4.91 17.58 -0.04
C ASP A 56 6.09 18.51 -0.36
N SER A 57 6.88 18.14 -1.38
CA SER A 57 7.94 18.99 -1.95
C SER A 57 7.67 19.43 -3.39
N GLY A 58 6.44 19.28 -3.88
CA GLY A 58 5.98 19.77 -5.19
C GLY A 58 5.69 18.67 -6.21
N ASP A 59 6.18 17.44 -6.00
CA ASP A 59 5.95 16.31 -6.93
C ASP A 59 4.67 15.52 -6.62
N GLY A 60 3.90 15.96 -5.62
CA GLY A 60 2.65 15.33 -5.19
C GLY A 60 2.81 14.36 -4.01
N VAL A 61 1.68 13.84 -3.54
CA VAL A 61 1.59 13.01 -2.32
C VAL A 61 0.71 11.79 -2.54
N LEU A 62 1.17 10.63 -2.06
CA LEU A 62 0.38 9.40 -1.96
C LEU A 62 -0.13 9.22 -0.53
N LEU A 63 -1.45 9.09 -0.39
CA LEU A 63 -2.10 8.70 0.86
C LEU A 63 -2.39 7.21 0.81
N LEU A 64 -1.79 6.43 1.71
CA LEU A 64 -1.92 4.98 1.72
C LEU A 64 -2.74 4.53 2.92
N THR A 65 -3.88 3.88 2.68
CA THR A 65 -4.81 3.45 3.74
C THR A 65 -4.90 1.94 3.83
N ASP A 66 -5.27 1.43 4.99
CA ASP A 66 -5.34 0.00 5.29
C ASP A 66 -6.50 -0.72 4.61
N ILE A 67 -7.70 -0.16 4.70
CA ILE A 67 -8.93 -0.72 4.13
C ILE A 67 -9.78 0.38 3.50
N PHE A 68 -10.41 0.09 2.36
CA PHE A 68 -11.32 1.02 1.69
C PHE A 68 -12.62 1.18 2.47
N GLY A 69 -13.16 2.39 2.51
CA GLY A 69 -14.43 2.70 3.17
C GLY A 69 -14.35 2.88 4.69
N SER A 70 -13.16 2.81 5.28
CA SER A 70 -12.93 3.16 6.69
C SER A 70 -12.89 4.67 6.94
N THR A 71 -12.99 5.09 8.20
CA THR A 71 -12.73 6.48 8.61
C THR A 71 -11.38 7.00 8.09
N PRO A 72 -10.24 6.31 8.31
CA PRO A 72 -8.96 6.71 7.70
C PRO A 72 -9.03 6.87 6.17
N SER A 73 -9.67 5.94 5.47
CA SER A 73 -9.84 6.00 4.00
C SER A 73 -10.72 7.16 3.56
N ASN A 74 -11.86 7.39 4.21
CA ASN A 74 -12.78 8.48 3.87
C ASN A 74 -12.15 9.86 4.13
N VAL A 75 -11.41 10.01 5.24
CA VAL A 75 -10.66 11.25 5.52
C VAL A 75 -9.59 11.49 4.46
N ALA A 76 -8.83 10.46 4.06
CA ALA A 76 -7.85 10.58 2.99
C ALA A 76 -8.48 10.94 1.64
N LEU A 77 -9.56 10.25 1.25
CA LEU A 77 -10.31 10.52 0.01
C LEU A 77 -10.87 11.93 -0.03
N SER A 78 -11.30 12.50 1.11
CA SER A 78 -11.79 13.88 1.21
C SER A 78 -10.73 14.95 0.88
N LEU A 79 -9.44 14.57 0.85
CA LEU A 79 -8.31 15.44 0.55
C LEU A 79 -7.64 15.10 -0.80
N ARG A 80 -8.20 14.18 -1.59
CA ARG A 80 -7.71 13.86 -2.94
C ARG A 80 -7.77 15.10 -3.82
N VAL A 81 -6.72 15.33 -4.60
CA VAL A 81 -6.63 16.41 -5.58
C VAL A 81 -6.04 15.83 -6.86
N GLU A 82 -6.80 15.85 -7.93
CA GLU A 82 -6.40 15.28 -9.22
C GLU A 82 -5.00 15.79 -9.63
N GLY A 83 -4.11 14.85 -9.99
CA GLY A 83 -2.72 15.15 -10.37
C GLY A 83 -1.79 15.61 -9.25
N ARG A 84 -2.24 15.80 -8.00
CA ARG A 84 -1.40 16.24 -6.88
C ARG A 84 -1.44 15.35 -5.64
N ILE A 85 -2.60 14.82 -5.29
CA ILE A 85 -2.78 13.94 -4.13
C ILE A 85 -3.61 12.75 -4.57
N GLU A 86 -3.04 11.55 -4.49
CA GLU A 86 -3.72 10.31 -4.85
C GLU A 86 -3.81 9.36 -3.66
N VAL A 87 -4.89 8.57 -3.60
CA VAL A 87 -5.20 7.70 -2.46
C VAL A 87 -5.20 6.24 -2.89
N LEU A 88 -4.42 5.40 -2.22
CA LEU A 88 -4.42 3.95 -2.40
C LEU A 88 -4.87 3.26 -1.12
N ALA A 89 -5.93 2.45 -1.22
CA ALA A 89 -6.37 1.59 -0.13
C ALA A 89 -5.75 0.20 -0.21
N GLY A 90 -5.66 -0.50 0.92
CA GLY A 90 -5.12 -1.87 1.01
C GLY A 90 -3.62 -1.93 1.22
N VAL A 91 -2.98 -0.87 1.76
CA VAL A 91 -1.52 -0.76 1.85
C VAL A 91 -0.87 -2.01 2.45
N ASN A 92 0.20 -2.48 1.82
CA ASN A 92 1.00 -3.60 2.28
C ASN A 92 2.49 -3.36 2.00
N VAL A 93 3.35 -4.20 2.60
CA VAL A 93 4.81 -4.04 2.52
C VAL A 93 5.34 -4.04 1.06
N PRO A 94 4.91 -4.95 0.16
CA PRO A 94 5.29 -4.90 -1.26
C PRO A 94 5.04 -3.56 -1.94
N MET A 95 3.91 -2.89 -1.66
CA MET A 95 3.64 -1.55 -2.20
C MET A 95 4.69 -0.54 -1.73
N LEU A 96 4.98 -0.53 -0.43
CA LEU A 96 5.93 0.41 0.17
C LEU A 96 7.35 0.20 -0.36
N VAL A 97 7.77 -1.07 -0.50
CA VAL A 97 9.07 -1.41 -1.11
C VAL A 97 9.15 -0.94 -2.56
N LYS A 98 8.06 -1.07 -3.33
CA LYS A 98 8.01 -0.56 -4.71
C LYS A 98 8.10 0.97 -4.74
N LEU A 99 7.33 1.66 -3.90
CA LEU A 99 7.32 3.12 -3.82
C LEU A 99 8.68 3.69 -3.40
N ALA A 100 9.36 3.07 -2.44
CA ALA A 100 10.71 3.49 -2.03
C ALA A 100 11.70 3.54 -3.21
N LYS A 101 11.51 2.69 -4.24
CA LYS A 101 12.35 2.65 -5.44
C LYS A 101 11.89 3.61 -6.55
N THR A 102 10.59 3.88 -6.68
CA THR A 102 10.05 4.60 -7.85
C THR A 102 9.74 6.08 -7.61
N ARG A 103 9.41 6.47 -6.38
CA ARG A 103 8.89 7.81 -6.04
C ARG A 103 9.85 9.00 -6.25
N ARG A 104 11.10 8.71 -6.61
CA ARG A 104 12.13 9.71 -6.94
C ARG A 104 12.22 10.02 -8.43
N THR A 105 11.76 9.12 -9.28
CA THR A 105 12.04 9.16 -10.73
C THR A 105 10.79 9.15 -11.58
N LEU A 106 9.67 8.67 -11.06
CA LEU A 106 8.40 8.57 -11.78
C LEU A 106 7.39 9.59 -11.29
N ASN A 107 6.37 9.86 -12.10
CA ASN A 107 5.28 10.76 -11.72
C ASN A 107 4.28 10.06 -10.76
N LEU A 108 3.37 10.85 -10.19
CA LEU A 108 2.42 10.39 -9.16
C LEU A 108 1.55 9.22 -9.65
N ALA A 109 1.02 9.29 -10.87
CA ALA A 109 0.15 8.28 -11.44
C ALA A 109 0.89 6.96 -11.71
N GLU A 110 2.09 7.04 -12.30
CA GLU A 110 2.95 5.87 -12.54
C GLU A 110 3.35 5.19 -11.22
N CYS A 111 3.68 5.98 -10.19
CA CYS A 111 3.96 5.47 -8.86
C CYS A 111 2.75 4.75 -8.25
N ALA A 112 1.55 5.34 -8.37
CA ALA A 112 0.32 4.77 -7.85
C ALA A 112 -0.03 3.42 -8.50
N GLU A 113 0.09 3.35 -9.84
CA GLU A 113 -0.14 2.14 -10.61
C GLU A 113 0.86 1.04 -10.25
N LEU A 114 2.16 1.35 -10.27
CA LEU A 114 3.20 0.37 -9.98
C LEU A 114 3.15 -0.14 -8.54
N ALA A 115 2.81 0.72 -7.59
CA ALA A 115 2.59 0.32 -6.20
C ALA A 115 1.42 -0.66 -6.09
N THR A 116 0.29 -0.35 -6.73
CA THR A 116 -0.89 -1.22 -6.75
C THR A 116 -0.58 -2.59 -7.36
N LEU A 117 0.14 -2.62 -8.49
CA LEU A 117 0.59 -3.86 -9.12
C LEU A 117 1.50 -4.67 -8.21
N ALA A 118 2.48 -4.03 -7.56
CA ALA A 118 3.35 -4.69 -6.59
C ALA A 118 2.59 -5.25 -5.40
N GLY A 119 1.63 -4.49 -4.87
CA GLY A 119 0.77 -4.91 -3.76
C GLY A 119 -0.05 -6.14 -4.09
N ARG A 120 -0.69 -6.16 -5.27
CA ARG A 120 -1.52 -7.29 -5.73
C ARG A 120 -0.69 -8.52 -6.04
N LYS A 121 0.46 -8.36 -6.70
CA LYS A 121 1.33 -9.47 -7.11
C LYS A 121 1.80 -10.34 -5.94
N TYR A 122 1.97 -9.76 -4.76
CA TYR A 122 2.43 -10.46 -3.57
C TYR A 122 1.30 -11.03 -2.71
N ILE A 123 0.04 -10.85 -3.10
CA ILE A 123 -1.10 -11.51 -2.48
C ILE A 123 -1.30 -12.85 -3.19
N ALA A 124 -0.84 -13.93 -2.57
CA ALA A 124 -0.95 -15.28 -3.10
C ALA A 124 -1.26 -16.27 -1.98
N ALA A 125 -2.12 -17.25 -2.28
CA ALA A 125 -2.27 -18.41 -1.43
C ALA A 125 -1.19 -19.45 -1.76
N ALA A 126 -0.63 -20.14 -0.75
CA ALA A 126 0.48 -21.07 -0.96
C ALA A 126 0.18 -22.16 -2.02
N TYR A 127 -1.07 -22.62 -2.13
CA TYR A 127 -1.47 -23.61 -3.16
C TYR A 127 -1.37 -23.09 -4.60
N GLN A 128 -1.29 -21.78 -4.81
CA GLN A 128 -1.11 -21.13 -6.11
C GLN A 128 0.37 -20.94 -6.46
N LEU A 129 1.29 -21.22 -5.52
CA LEU A 129 2.71 -21.01 -5.73
C LEU A 129 3.37 -22.25 -6.33
N PRO A 130 4.42 -22.08 -7.16
CA PRO A 130 5.22 -23.20 -7.66
C PRO A 130 5.80 -24.03 -6.50
N PRO A 131 6.00 -25.36 -6.68
CA PRO A 131 6.60 -26.22 -5.66
C PRO A 131 7.97 -25.73 -5.14
N SER A 132 8.74 -25.04 -5.99
CA SER A 132 10.03 -24.43 -5.60
C SER A 132 9.86 -23.35 -4.52
N CYS A 133 8.78 -22.58 -4.55
CA CYS A 133 8.49 -21.55 -3.56
C CYS A 133 8.05 -22.12 -2.20
N LEU A 134 7.59 -23.38 -2.17
CA LEU A 134 7.11 -24.04 -0.95
C LEU A 134 8.24 -24.63 -0.08
N GLN A 135 9.48 -24.59 -0.56
CA GLN A 135 10.64 -25.19 0.12
C GLN A 135 11.31 -24.26 1.15
N GLY A 136 10.68 -23.12 1.50
CA GLY A 136 11.12 -22.27 2.61
C GLY A 136 12.52 -21.67 2.45
N GLY A 137 12.96 -21.38 1.22
CA GLY A 137 14.21 -20.69 0.95
C GLY A 137 15.44 -21.57 0.68
N LYS A 138 15.30 -22.91 0.62
CA LYS A 138 16.44 -23.82 0.32
C LYS A 138 16.96 -23.77 -1.13
N SER A 139 16.28 -23.03 -2.02
CA SER A 139 16.63 -22.92 -3.45
C SER A 139 16.31 -21.53 -4.01
N CYS A 140 16.43 -20.48 -3.19
CA CYS A 140 16.25 -19.10 -3.64
C CYS A 140 17.54 -18.51 -4.23
N GLU A 141 18.21 -19.26 -5.09
CA GLU A 141 19.11 -18.71 -6.10
C GLU A 141 18.32 -18.66 -7.41
N MET A 142 18.11 -17.46 -7.94
CA MET A 142 17.42 -17.18 -9.20
C MET A 142 15.89 -17.42 -9.26
N VAL A 143 15.13 -16.48 -8.72
CA VAL A 143 13.82 -16.11 -9.31
C VAL A 143 13.72 -14.58 -9.50
N VAL A 144 14.81 -13.96 -9.94
CA VAL A 144 14.83 -12.51 -10.19
C VAL A 144 14.44 -12.18 -11.64
N ASN A 145 14.58 -13.12 -12.61
CA ASN A 145 14.47 -12.76 -14.03
C ASN A 145 13.43 -13.51 -14.91
N THR A 146 12.69 -14.53 -14.46
CA THR A 146 11.82 -15.27 -15.41
C THR A 146 10.44 -15.76 -14.96
N THR A 147 9.99 -15.51 -13.73
CA THR A 147 8.59 -15.79 -13.32
C THR A 147 7.95 -14.65 -12.52
N MET A 148 8.44 -13.42 -12.71
CA MET A 148 7.89 -12.21 -12.09
C MET A 148 6.65 -11.63 -12.82
N SER A 149 6.06 -12.33 -13.77
CA SER A 149 4.81 -11.96 -14.45
C SER A 149 3.57 -12.69 -13.91
N TYR A 150 3.74 -13.66 -13.01
CA TYR A 150 2.61 -14.36 -12.40
C TYR A 150 1.95 -13.48 -11.34
N VAL A 151 0.80 -12.90 -11.69
CA VAL A 151 -0.20 -12.43 -10.73
C VAL A 151 -1.20 -13.58 -10.59
N PRO A 152 -1.34 -14.20 -9.41
CA PRO A 152 -2.35 -15.23 -9.23
C PRO A 152 -3.73 -14.64 -9.58
N PRO A 153 -4.51 -15.27 -10.47
CA PRO A 153 -5.86 -14.81 -10.73
C PRO A 153 -6.68 -14.81 -9.43
N LEU A 154 -7.54 -13.82 -9.23
CA LEU A 154 -8.55 -13.87 -8.17
C LEU A 154 -9.37 -15.16 -8.39
N SER A 155 -9.31 -16.09 -7.43
CA SER A 155 -9.77 -17.47 -7.64
C SER A 155 -11.22 -17.54 -8.18
N PRO A 156 -11.50 -18.31 -9.24
CA PRO A 156 -12.84 -18.49 -9.78
C PRO A 156 -13.80 -19.24 -8.82
N HIS A 157 -13.27 -19.89 -7.78
CA HIS A 157 -14.04 -20.67 -6.81
C HIS A 157 -14.98 -19.86 -5.90
N LEU A 158 -14.91 -18.52 -5.92
CA LEU A 158 -15.82 -17.67 -5.14
C LEU A 158 -17.15 -17.38 -5.87
N GLY A 159 -17.29 -17.75 -7.15
CA GLY A 159 -18.51 -17.47 -7.94
C GLY A 159 -19.64 -18.50 -7.83
N THR A 160 -19.37 -19.75 -7.41
CA THR A 160 -20.33 -20.87 -7.59
C THR A 160 -20.97 -21.41 -6.31
N ARG A 161 -20.72 -20.81 -5.13
CA ARG A 161 -21.27 -21.30 -3.84
C ARG A 161 -22.48 -20.54 -3.30
N ARG A 162 -23.21 -19.77 -4.12
CA ARG A 162 -24.41 -19.01 -3.67
C ARG A 162 -25.77 -19.50 -4.18
N GLN A 163 -25.88 -20.72 -4.73
CA GLN A 163 -27.19 -21.27 -5.17
C GLN A 163 -27.59 -22.63 -4.59
N ALA A 164 -26.93 -23.11 -3.53
CA ALA A 164 -27.36 -24.34 -2.83
C ALA A 164 -27.60 -24.05 -1.34
N ALA A 165 -28.56 -23.18 -1.06
CA ALA A 165 -29.21 -23.02 0.24
C ALA A 165 -30.53 -22.23 0.03
N GLN A 166 -31.49 -22.88 -0.61
CA GLN A 166 -32.93 -22.60 -0.50
C GLN A 166 -33.63 -23.95 -0.30
#